data_AF-A0A7C4X0G4-F1
#
_entry.id   AF-A0A7C4X0G4-F1
#
_cell.length_a   1.000
_cell.length_b   1.000
_cell.length_c   1.000
_cell.angle_alpha   90.00
_cell.angle_beta   90.00
_cell.angle_gamma   90.00
#
_symmetry.space_group_name_H-M   'P 1'
#
loop_
_entity.id
_entity.type
_entity.pdbx_description
1 polymer ?
#
loop_
_entity_poly.entity_id
_entity_poly.type
_entity_poly.pdbx_seq_one_letter_code
_entity_poly.pdbx_strand_id
1 'polypeptide(L)' 'GPLAGLLARSVIIINKDGIISYTQQVPEIAQEPDYDAVLKALEQLK' A
#
# COMPACT_ATOMS: atom_id res chain seq x y z
N GLY A 1 -11.83 20.65 0.42
CA GLY A 1 -10.74 21.19 -0.41
C GLY A 1 -10.75 20.53 -1.78
N PRO A 2 -9.91 20.98 -2.73
CA PRO A 2 -9.93 20.47 -4.12
C PRO A 2 -9.64 18.96 -4.23
N LEU A 3 -8.98 18.36 -3.23
CA LEU A 3 -8.70 16.92 -3.17
C LEU A 3 -9.61 16.16 -2.20
N ALA A 4 -10.63 16.80 -1.62
CA ALA A 4 -11.50 16.13 -0.66
C ALA A 4 -12.34 15.04 -1.34
N GLY A 5 -12.34 13.84 -0.76
CA GLY A 5 -13.06 12.67 -1.29
C GLY A 5 -12.26 11.84 -2.30
N LEU A 6 -11.06 12.28 -2.69
CA LEU A 6 -10.14 11.48 -3.50
C LEU A 6 -9.25 10.61 -2.59
N LEU A 7 -8.97 9.38 -3.04
CA LEU A 7 -8.05 8.48 -2.36
C LEU A 7 -6.62 8.69 -2.90
N ALA A 8 -5.64 8.70 -2.01
CA ALA A 8 -4.23 8.63 -2.40
C ALA A 8 -3.91 7.24 -2.97
N ARG A 9 -2.96 7.17 -3.91
CA ARG A 9 -2.44 5.88 -4.38
C ARG A 9 -1.61 5.24 -3.26
N SER A 10 -2.01 4.06 -2.81
CA SER A 10 -1.36 3.36 -1.71
C SER A 10 -1.58 1.85 -1.80
N VAL A 11 -0.70 1.08 -1.17
CA VAL A 11 -0.82 -0.37 -1.04
C VAL A 11 -0.87 -0.72 0.44
N ILE A 12 -1.83 -1.56 0.84
CA ILE A 12 -1.98 -2.06 2.21
C ILE A 12 -2.07 -3.59 2.16
N ILE A 13 -1.29 -4.27 3.01
CA ILE A 13 -1.40 -5.72 3.20
C ILE A 13 -1.96 -5.98 4.60
N ILE A 14 -3.01 -6.79 4.67
CA ILE A 14 -3.67 -7.22 5.89
C ILE A 14 -3.46 -8.72 6.03
N ASN A 15 -2.98 -9.16 7.18
CA ASN A 15 -2.75 -10.59 7.45
C ASN A 15 -4.05 -11.32 7.82
N LYS A 16 -3.94 -12.64 8.07
CA LYS A 16 -5.08 -13.51 8.39
C LYS A 16 -5.80 -13.12 9.69
N ASP A 17 -5.11 -12.47 10.61
CA ASP A 17 -5.68 -11.99 11.88
C ASP A 17 -6.36 -10.61 11.73
N GLY A 18 -6.41 -10.06 10.51
CA GLY A 18 -6.99 -8.76 10.23
C GLY A 18 -6.08 -7.58 10.59
N ILE A 19 -4.79 -7.83 10.85
CA ILE A 19 -3.81 -6.81 11.25
C ILE A 19 -3.08 -6.28 10.01
N ILE A 20 -2.95 -4.95 9.92
CA ILE A 20 -2.15 -4.29 8.89
C ILE A 20 -0.69 -4.66 9.08
N SER A 21 -0.13 -5.39 8.13
CA SER A 21 1.25 -5.90 8.20
C SER A 21 2.20 -5.16 7.25
N TYR A 22 1.66 -4.39 6.31
CA TYR A 22 2.45 -3.54 5.42
C TYR A 22 1.61 -2.36 4.92
N THR A 23 2.25 -1.21 4.78
CA THR A 23 1.68 -0.02 4.16
C THR A 23 2.72 0.66 3.29
N GLN A 24 2.34 1.01 2.06
CA GLN A 24 3.11 1.87 1.19
C GLN A 24 2.23 3.01 0.70
N GLN A 25 2.61 4.24 1.04
CA GLN A 25 2.06 5.44 0.44
C GLN A 25 2.94 5.84 -0.75
N VAL A 26 2.33 6.04 -1.91
CA VAL A 26 3.08 6.50 -3.09
C VAL A 26 3.29 8.02 -2.97
N PRO A 27 4.52 8.55 -3.16
CA PRO A 27 4.83 9.97 -2.98
C PRO A 27 4.05 10.89 -3.93
N GLU A 28 3.78 10.45 -5.15
CA GLU A 28 3.09 11.22 -6.19
C GLU A 28 2.04 10.35 -6.90
N ILE A 29 0.85 10.89 -7.18
CA ILE A 29 -0.28 10.08 -7.69
C ILE A 29 -0.03 9.50 -9.09
N ALA A 30 0.81 10.17 -9.88
CA ALA A 30 1.20 9.73 -11.22
C ALA A 30 2.23 8.57 -11.21
N GLN A 31 2.92 8.36 -10.09
CA GLN A 31 3.93 7.31 -9.95
C GLN A 31 3.31 5.98 -9.58
N GLU A 32 3.94 4.88 -9.98
CA GLU A 32 3.55 3.54 -9.56
C GLU A 32 4.11 3.21 -8.17
N PRO A 33 3.48 2.28 -7.43
CA PRO A 33 4.07 1.74 -6.19
C PRO A 33 5.29 0.88 -6.50
N ASP A 34 5.99 0.48 -5.44
CA ASP A 34 7.14 -0.42 -5.51
C ASP A 34 6.63 -1.86 -5.42
N TYR A 35 6.35 -2.46 -6.58
CA TYR A 35 5.77 -3.80 -6.65
C TYR A 35 6.69 -4.86 -6.03
N ASP A 36 8.00 -4.74 -6.23
CA ASP A 36 8.96 -5.71 -5.71
C ASP A 36 8.98 -5.68 -4.18
N ALA A 37 8.96 -4.49 -3.57
CA ALA A 37 8.86 -4.33 -2.13
C ALA A 37 7.55 -4.90 -1.57
N VAL A 38 6.42 -4.66 -2.26
CA VAL A 38 5.10 -5.19 -1.88
C VAL A 38 5.07 -6.71 -1.92
N LEU A 39 5.54 -7.32 -3.01
CA LEU A 39 5.55 -8.77 -3.17
C LEU A 39 6.47 -9.43 -2.12
N LYS A 40 7.63 -8.84 -1.85
CA LYS A 40 8.53 -9.31 -0.80
C LYS A 40 7.88 -9.23 0.59
N ALA A 41 7.17 -8.14 0.89
CA ALA A 41 6.43 -8.01 2.15
C ALA A 41 5.32 -9.07 2.26
N LEU A 42 4.63 -9.37 1.17
CA LEU A 42 3.63 -10.43 1.12
C LEU A 42 4.25 -11.82 1.36
N GLU A 43 5.42 -12.10 0.80
CA GLU A 43 6.12 -13.37 0.99
C GLU A 43 6.57 -13.59 2.44
N GLN A 44 6.93 -12.53 3.16
CA GLN A 44 7.31 -12.61 4.58
C GLN A 44 6.12 -12.95 5.51
N LEU A 45 4.89 -12.87 4.99
CA LEU A 45 3.65 -13.15 5.74
C LEU A 45 3.08 -14.55 5.45
N LYS A 46 3.74 -15.34 4.59
CA LYS A 46 3.41 -16.76 4.40
C LYS A 46 3.71 -17.55 5.66
#